data_AF-A0A1W1BDF1-F1
#
_entry.id   AF-A0A1W1BDF1-F1
#
_cell.length_a   1.000
_cell.length_b   1.000
_cell.length_c   1.000
_cell.angle_alpha   90.00
_cell.angle_beta   90.00
_cell.angle_gamma   90.00
#
_symmetry.space_group_name_H-M   'P 1'
#
loop_
_entity.id
_entity.type
_entity.pdbx_description
1 polymer ?
#
loop_
_entity_poly.entity_id
_entity_poly.type
_entity_poly.pdbx_seq_one_letter_code
_entity_poly.pdbx_strand_id
1 'polypeptide(L)'
;MLIFQNNFLNRMLTETQYKDVVVLPLSSKIRENDFSYYLPAQEKLEKESVVLCNAIKMIDASRILQEKGILLRLSQKQIIEIENILYNLLGCTIDK
;
A
#
# COMPACT_ATOMS: atom_id res chain seq x y z
N MET A 1 3.45 1.54 6.62
CA MET A 1 2.75 0.65 5.66
C MET A 1 1.75 1.49 4.89
N LEU A 2 1.43 1.10 3.65
CA LEU A 2 0.33 1.67 2.88
C LEU A 2 -0.87 0.76 2.99
N ILE A 3 -2.04 1.32 3.28
CA ILE A 3 -3.31 0.62 3.12
C ILE A 3 -3.68 0.73 1.64
N PHE A 4 -3.75 -0.40 0.94
CA PHE A 4 -3.90 -0.44 -0.52
C PHE A 4 -5.07 -1.35 -0.89
N GLN A 5 -6.29 -0.81 -0.75
CA GLN A 5 -7.53 -1.54 -1.02
C GLN A 5 -8.62 -0.60 -1.52
N ASN A 6 -9.59 -1.16 -2.23
CA ASN A 6 -10.72 -0.40 -2.77
C ASN A 6 -11.81 -0.15 -1.70
N ASN A 7 -12.78 0.69 -2.06
CA ASN A 7 -13.88 1.05 -1.16
C ASN A 7 -14.84 -0.11 -0.86
N PHE A 8 -14.88 -1.17 -1.68
CA PHE A 8 -15.68 -2.35 -1.38
C PHE A 8 -15.10 -3.09 -0.18
N LEU A 9 -13.79 -3.33 -0.17
CA LEU A 9 -13.09 -3.93 0.98
C LEU A 9 -13.17 -3.02 2.22
N ASN A 10 -13.11 -1.70 2.06
CA ASN A 10 -13.31 -0.77 3.19
C ASN A 10 -14.68 -0.95 3.87
N ARG A 11 -15.76 -1.19 3.11
CA ARG A 11 -17.11 -1.41 3.67
C ARG A 11 -17.22 -2.72 4.44
N MET A 12 -16.49 -3.75 4.02
CA MET A 12 -16.48 -5.04 4.73
C MET A 12 -15.95 -4.93 6.16
N LEU A 13 -15.08 -3.94 6.44
CA LEU A 13 -14.58 -3.65 7.78
C LEU A 13 -15.69 -3.22 8.76
N THR A 14 -16.83 -2.75 8.28
CA THR A 14 -17.98 -2.41 9.14
C THR A 14 -19.07 -3.46 9.06
N GLU A 15 -19.28 -4.05 7.88
CA GLU A 15 -20.44 -4.90 7.58
C GLU A 15 -20.22 -6.39 7.88
N THR A 16 -18.97 -6.85 8.01
CA THR A 16 -18.66 -8.27 8.15
C THR A 16 -17.81 -8.58 9.39
N GLN A 17 -17.64 -9.86 9.69
CA GLN A 17 -16.76 -10.33 10.78
C GLN A 17 -15.28 -10.19 10.42
N TYR A 18 -14.97 -10.17 9.12
CA TYR A 18 -13.60 -10.07 8.61
C TYR A 18 -13.16 -8.61 8.65
N LYS A 19 -12.19 -8.31 9.50
CA LYS A 19 -11.66 -6.96 9.74
C LYS A 19 -10.26 -6.78 9.17
N ASP A 20 -9.92 -7.54 8.14
CA ASP A 20 -8.59 -7.48 7.52
C ASP A 20 -8.49 -6.38 6.47
N VAL A 21 -7.31 -5.77 6.39
CA VAL A 21 -6.95 -4.79 5.37
C VAL A 21 -5.80 -5.28 4.52
N VAL A 22 -5.82 -4.96 3.22
CA VAL A 22 -4.69 -5.19 2.32
C VAL A 22 -3.67 -4.09 2.50
N VAL A 23 -2.43 -4.46 2.77
CA VAL A 23 -1.33 -3.53 3.01
C VAL A 23 -0.09 -3.84 2.19
N LEU A 24 0.62 -2.78 1.83
CA LEU A 24 1.98 -2.84 1.29
C LEU A 24 2.96 -2.34 2.35
N PRO A 25 3.93 -3.16 2.78
CA PRO A 25 4.95 -2.71 3.72
C PRO A 25 5.77 -1.54 3.18
N LEU A 26 6.19 -0.66 4.09
CA LEU A 26 7.17 0.41 3.80
C LEU A 26 8.49 0.07 4.49
N SER A 27 9.61 0.39 3.85
CA SER A 27 10.95 0.29 4.44
C SER A 27 11.72 1.57 4.17
N SER A 28 12.33 2.16 5.20
CA SER A 28 13.31 3.25 5.04
C SER A 28 14.73 2.73 4.73
N LYS A 29 14.94 1.41 4.73
CA LYS A 29 16.15 0.78 4.20
C LYS A 29 15.93 0.62 2.70
N ILE A 30 16.38 1.62 1.94
CA ILE A 30 16.16 1.70 0.50
C ILE A 30 16.94 0.57 -0.18
N ARG A 31 16.19 -0.35 -0.78
CA ARG A 31 16.66 -1.40 -1.68
C ARG A 31 15.64 -1.52 -2.78
N GLU A 32 16.03 -1.10 -3.97
CA GLU A 32 15.15 -1.11 -5.12
C GLU A 32 15.31 -2.42 -5.88
N ASN A 33 14.18 -2.93 -6.36
CA ASN A 33 14.06 -4.04 -7.30
C ASN A 33 12.82 -3.79 -8.15
N ASP A 34 12.55 -4.67 -9.10
CA ASP A 34 11.42 -4.54 -10.04
C ASP A 34 10.03 -4.51 -9.37
N PHE A 35 9.96 -4.87 -8.08
CA PHE A 35 8.75 -4.91 -7.27
C PHE A 35 8.75 -3.91 -6.11
N SER A 36 9.65 -2.92 -6.15
CA SER A 36 9.70 -1.82 -5.19
C SER A 36 9.26 -0.51 -5.83
N TYR A 37 8.56 0.34 -5.08
CA TYR A 37 8.23 1.71 -5.49
C TYR A 37 8.89 2.72 -4.56
N TYR A 38 9.72 3.61 -5.09
CA TYR A 38 10.35 4.68 -4.32
C TYR A 38 9.32 5.74 -3.90
N LEU A 39 9.37 6.15 -2.64
CA LEU A 39 8.47 7.13 -2.05
C LEU A 39 9.30 8.22 -1.37
N PRO A 40 9.30 9.46 -1.90
CA PRO A 40 10.04 10.56 -1.29
C PRO A 40 9.42 10.93 0.07
N ALA A 41 10.25 11.52 0.94
CA ALA A 41 9.77 12.17 2.16
C ALA A 41 8.85 13.34 1.77
N GLN A 42 7.61 13.31 2.23
CA GLN A 42 6.60 14.34 1.94
C GLN A 42 5.44 14.25 2.93
N GLU A 43 4.64 15.31 3.04
CA GLU A 43 3.60 15.45 4.06
C GLU A 43 4.16 15.17 5.47
N LYS A 44 3.67 14.12 6.15
CA LYS A 44 4.14 13.69 7.48
C LYS A 44 5.02 12.44 7.42
N LEU A 45 5.39 11.98 6.22
CA LEU A 45 6.37 10.92 6.03
C LEU A 45 7.78 11.51 6.14
N GLU A 46 8.36 11.45 7.33
CA GLU A 46 9.64 12.11 7.68
C GLU A 46 10.86 11.57 6.93
N LYS A 47 10.77 10.35 6.38
CA LYS A 47 11.90 9.66 5.74
C LYS A 47 11.49 9.10 4.39
N GLU A 48 12.40 9.24 3.43
CA GLU A 48 12.31 8.50 2.17
C GLU A 48 12.18 7.01 2.45
N SER A 49 11.34 6.36 1.65
CA SER A 49 10.94 4.99 1.88
C SER A 49 10.76 4.26 0.55
N VAL A 50 10.76 2.93 0.60
CA VAL A 50 10.32 2.09 -0.51
C VAL A 50 9.07 1.32 -0.10
N VAL A 51 8.10 1.26 -1.00
CA VAL A 51 6.96 0.35 -0.93
C VAL A 51 7.43 -1.01 -1.43
N LEU A 52 7.23 -2.06 -0.63
CA LEU A 52 7.61 -3.42 -0.97
C LEU A 52 6.39 -4.15 -1.55
N CYS A 53 6.18 -4.04 -2.86
CA CYS A 53 4.97 -4.57 -3.51
C CYS A 53 4.94 -6.12 -3.49
N ASN A 54 6.11 -6.75 -3.60
CA ASN A 54 6.26 -8.20 -3.45
C ASN A 54 5.93 -8.75 -2.05
N ALA A 55 5.76 -7.88 -1.06
CA ALA A 55 5.42 -8.23 0.31
C ALA A 55 3.97 -7.85 0.68
N ILE A 56 3.10 -7.69 -0.33
CA ILE A 56 1.66 -7.50 -0.15
C ILE A 56 1.07 -8.55 0.78
N LYS A 57 0.24 -8.13 1.72
CA LYS A 57 -0.39 -9.02 2.70
C LYS A 57 -1.67 -8.43 3.25
N MET A 58 -2.46 -9.30 3.88
CA MET A 58 -3.58 -8.88 4.72
C MET A 58 -3.14 -8.82 6.18
N ILE A 59 -3.64 -7.83 6.92
CA ILE A 59 -3.47 -7.73 8.37
C ILE A 59 -4.81 -7.36 9.01
N ASP A 60 -5.00 -7.79 10.25
CA ASP A 60 -6.13 -7.33 11.07
C ASP A 60 -6.07 -5.80 11.25
N ALA A 61 -7.19 -5.11 11.00
CA ALA A 61 -7.29 -3.65 11.07
C ALA A 61 -6.99 -3.08 12.45
N SER A 62 -7.14 -3.86 13.53
CA SER A 62 -6.75 -3.46 14.88
C SER A 62 -5.24 -3.20 15.04
N ARG A 63 -4.42 -3.69 14.10
CA ARG A 63 -2.97 -3.42 14.06
C ARG A 63 -2.65 -2.02 13.50
N ILE A 64 -3.63 -1.32 12.94
CA ILE A 64 -3.45 0.04 12.44
C ILE A 64 -3.60 1.03 13.59
N LEU A 65 -2.55 1.79 13.84
CA LEU A 65 -2.51 2.87 14.83
C LEU A 65 -3.20 4.12 14.29
N GLN A 66 -4.53 4.10 14.22
CA GLN A 66 -5.34 5.18 13.66
C GLN A 66 -5.14 6.51 14.40
N GLU A 67 -4.82 6.45 15.69
CA GLU A 67 -4.53 7.61 16.54
C GLU A 67 -3.30 8.39 16.09
N LYS A 68 -2.37 7.76 15.35
CA LYS A 68 -1.21 8.44 14.75
C LYS A 68 -1.58 9.23 13.48
N GLY A 69 -2.81 9.09 13.02
CA GLY A 69 -3.33 9.77 11.84
C GLY A 69 -2.69 9.28 10.54
N ILE A 70 -3.02 9.99 9.45
CA ILE A 70 -2.53 9.70 8.12
C ILE A 70 -1.18 10.38 7.93
N LEU A 71 -0.16 9.61 7.56
CA LEU A 71 1.19 10.11 7.31
C LEU A 71 1.35 10.69 5.90
N LEU A 72 0.65 10.11 4.94
CA LEU A 72 0.73 10.44 3.53
C LEU A 72 -0.55 9.98 2.82
N ARG A 73 -0.98 10.71 1.79
CA ARG A 73 -1.89 10.20 0.75
C ARG A 73 -1.14 10.08 -0.58
N LEU A 74 -1.33 8.93 -1.25
CA LEU A 74 -0.78 8.76 -2.59
C LEU A 74 -1.58 9.59 -3.60
N SER A 75 -0.89 10.22 -4.54
CA SER A 75 -1.54 10.80 -5.72
C SER A 75 -1.99 9.71 -6.70
N GLN A 76 -2.91 10.03 -7.60
CA GLN A 76 -3.41 9.09 -8.62
C GLN A 76 -2.27 8.51 -9.47
N LYS A 77 -1.27 9.32 -9.81
CA LYS A 77 -0.09 8.87 -10.55
C LYS A 77 0.65 7.76 -9.80
N GLN A 78 0.92 7.98 -8.51
CA GLN A 78 1.64 7.01 -7.67
C GLN A 78 0.83 5.72 -7.49
N ILE A 79 -0.50 5.84 -7.38
CA ILE A 79 -1.39 4.68 -7.34
C ILE A 79 -1.24 3.85 -8.62
N ILE A 80 -1.35 4.46 -9.80
CA ILE A 80 -1.21 3.77 -11.09
C ILE A 80 0.16 3.10 -11.24
N GLU A 81 1.24 3.76 -10.80
CA GLU A 81 2.59 3.19 -10.85
C GLU A 81 2.71 1.94 -9.96
N ILE A 82 2.15 1.98 -8.74
CA ILE A 82 2.12 0.83 -7.84
C ILE A 82 1.22 -0.29 -8.39
N GLU A 83 0.07 0.05 -8.98
CA GLU A 83 -0.82 -0.93 -9.62
C GLU A 83 -0.10 -1.66 -10.75
N ASN A 84 0.64 -0.97 -11.62
CA ASN A 84 1.43 -1.60 -12.67
C ASN A 84 2.45 -2.59 -12.13
N ILE A 85 3.13 -2.24 -11.02
CA ILE A 85 4.05 -3.16 -10.34
C ILE A 85 3.31 -4.39 -9.82
N LEU A 86 2.14 -4.20 -9.20
CA LEU A 86 1.32 -5.28 -8.67
C LEU A 86 0.76 -6.19 -9.78
N TYR A 87 0.35 -5.62 -10.91
CA TYR A 87 -0.11 -6.40 -12.06
C TYR A 87 1.01 -7.27 -12.61
N ASN A 88 2.21 -6.70 -12.79
CA ASN A 88 3.39 -7.47 -13.19
C ASN A 88 3.73 -8.58 -12.18
N LEU A 89 3.70 -8.25 -10.88
CA LEU A 89 3.94 -9.21 -9.79
C LEU A 89 2.96 -10.38 -9.82
N LEU A 90 1.68 -10.09 -10.09
CA LEU A 90 0.59 -11.08 -10.08
C LEU A 90 0.40 -11.77 -11.44
N GLY A 91 1.22 -11.45 -12.44
CA GLY A 91 1.12 -12.01 -13.79
C GLY A 91 -0.14 -11.57 -14.55
N CYS A 92 -0.75 -10.45 -14.18
CA CYS A 92 -1.89 -9.89 -14.89
C CYS A 92 -1.41 -9.13 -16.13
N THR A 93 -1.93 -9.48 -17.30
CA THR A 93 -1.75 -8.70 -18.53
C THR A 93 -2.74 -7.53 -18.53
N ILE A 94 -2.23 -6.30 -18.61
CA ILE A 94 -3.06 -5.14 -18.96
C ILE A 94 -3.01 -5.06 -20.49
N ASP A 95 -4.07 -5.52 -21.15
CA ASP A 95 -4.24 -5.26 -22.57
C ASP A 95 -4.34 -3.74 -22.76
N LYS A 96 -3.36 -3.17 -23.45
CA LYS A 96 -3.28 -1.74 -23.76
C LYS A 96 -4.17 -1.38 -24.95
#